data_AF-A0A349AWD7-F1
#
_entry.id   AF-A0A349AWD7-F1
#
_cell.length_a   1.000
_cell.length_b   1.000
_cell.length_c   1.000
_cell.angle_alpha   90.00
_cell.angle_beta   90.00
_cell.angle_gamma   90.00
#
_symmetry.space_group_name_H-M   'P 1'
#
loop_
_entity.id
_entity.type
_entity.pdbx_description
1 polymer ?
#
loop_
_entity_poly.entity_id
_entity_poly.type
_entity_poly.pdbx_seq_one_letter_code
_entity_poly.pdbx_strand_id
1 'polypeptide(L)'
;MNSVLFFLDLRIKRLSTVMWLAAVIALVLMYVALYPSIKSTPGVDEFIQNLPEALREAFAIADYSSPTGYLQAEIFSGLLPVVLLVLVIGRGSASVAGEEDQKRLEIVMAQPVS
;
A
#
# COMPACT_ATOMS: atom_id res chain seq x y z
N MET A 1 -32.52 19.11 6.35
CA MET A 1 -32.02 17.83 6.87
C MET A 1 -30.95 17.16 5.98
N ASN A 2 -30.47 17.82 4.91
CA ASN A 2 -29.58 17.19 3.91
C ASN A 2 -28.10 17.66 3.98
N SER A 3 -27.83 18.83 4.57
CA SER A 3 -26.48 19.38 4.66
C SER A 3 -25.62 18.65 5.69
N VAL A 4 -26.18 18.31 6.86
CA VAL A 4 -25.45 17.61 7.94
C VAL A 4 -24.97 16.22 7.51
N LEU A 5 -25.81 15.47 6.79
CA LEU A 5 -25.46 14.15 6.25
C LEU A 5 -24.31 14.24 5.23
N PHE A 6 -24.34 15.24 4.35
CA PHE A 6 -23.29 15.47 3.36
C PHE A 6 -21.93 15.81 4.01
N PHE A 7 -21.91 16.67 5.02
CA PHE A 7 -20.67 17.01 5.74
C PHE A 7 -20.14 15.82 6.56
N LEU A 8 -21.02 15.00 7.13
CA LEU A 8 -20.62 13.80 7.87
C LEU A 8 -19.96 12.77 6.94
N ASP A 9 -20.56 12.49 5.78
CA ASP A 9 -20.03 11.54 4.79
C ASP A 9 -18.65 11.98 4.26
N LEU A 10 -18.50 13.27 3.93
CA LEU A 10 -17.20 13.85 3.56
C LEU A 10 -16.15 13.70 4.67
N ARG A 11 -16.54 13.89 5.94
CA ARG A 11 -15.63 13.78 7.08
C ARG A 11 -15.17 12.34 7.27
N ILE A 12 -16.06 11.37 7.14
CA ILE A 12 -15.74 9.94 7.29
C ILE A 12 -14.79 9.49 6.18
N LYS A 13 -15.05 9.87 4.92
CA LYS A 13 -14.17 9.56 3.78
C LYS A 13 -12.78 10.19 3.93
N ARG A 14 -12.70 11.44 4.40
CA ARG A 14 -11.43 12.12 4.68
C ARG A 14 -10.68 11.46 5.84
N LEU A 15 -11.37 11.15 6.95
CA LEU A 15 -10.77 10.48 8.10
C LEU A 15 -10.22 9.11 7.73
N SER A 16 -10.98 8.33 6.95
CA SER A 16 -10.52 7.03 6.44
C SER A 16 -9.23 7.19 5.62
N THR A 17 -9.19 8.16 4.69
CA THR A 17 -7.99 8.41 3.88
C THR A 17 -6.79 8.87 4.72
N VAL A 18 -7.01 9.73 5.71
CA VAL A 18 -5.97 10.21 6.62
C VAL A 18 -5.43 9.09 7.50
N MET A 19 -6.30 8.23 8.05
CA MET A 19 -5.88 7.06 8.82
C MET A 19 -5.07 6.09 7.96
N TRP A 20 -5.44 5.93 6.69
CA TRP A 20 -4.70 5.09 5.76
C TRP A 20 -3.29 5.65 5.47
N LEU A 21 -3.19 6.95 5.20
CA LEU A 21 -1.89 7.61 5.04
C LEU A 21 -1.04 7.50 6.31
N ALA A 22 -1.64 7.70 7.48
CA ALA A 22 -0.96 7.56 8.76
C ALA A 22 -0.44 6.13 8.98
N ALA A 23 -1.22 5.10 8.61
CA ALA A 23 -0.80 3.71 8.70
C ALA A 23 0.40 3.40 7.77
N VAL A 24 0.39 3.89 6.53
CA VAL A 24 1.52 3.74 5.60
C VAL A 24 2.77 4.42 6.13
N ILE A 25 2.65 5.65 6.63
CA ILE A 25 3.77 6.39 7.21
C ILE A 25 4.32 5.64 8.43
N ALA A 26 3.45 5.18 9.33
CA ALA A 26 3.86 4.40 10.50
C ALA A 26 4.60 3.12 10.10
N LEU A 27 4.13 2.44 9.06
CA LEU A 27 4.76 1.24 8.55
C LEU A 27 6.12 1.52 7.90
N VAL A 28 6.25 2.58 7.10
CA VAL A 28 7.55 3.02 6.56
C VAL A 28 8.53 3.37 7.69
N LEU A 29 8.07 4.11 8.70
CA LEU A 29 8.89 4.45 9.87
C LEU A 29 9.35 3.22 10.64
N MET A 30 8.50 2.20 10.75
CA MET A 30 8.85 0.91 11.35
C MET A 30 10.03 0.26 10.61
N TYR A 31 9.98 0.17 9.28
CA TYR A 31 11.09 -0.36 8.46
C TYR A 31 12.38 0.45 8.63
N VAL A 32 12.27 1.78 8.64
CA VAL A 32 13.43 2.66 8.87
C VAL A 32 14.03 2.42 10.26
N ALA A 33 13.20 2.23 11.30
CA ALA A 33 13.66 1.96 12.65
C ALA A 33 14.29 0.56 12.81
N LEU A 34 13.91 -0.41 11.96
CA LEU A 34 14.46 -1.76 11.93
C LEU A 34 15.85 -1.86 11.28
N TYR A 35 16.18 -0.94 10.37
CA TYR A 35 17.46 -0.90 9.66
C TYR A 35 18.72 -1.08 10.54
N PRO A 36 18.93 -0.34 11.66
CA PRO A 36 20.11 -0.53 12.50
C PRO A 36 20.20 -1.95 13.09
N SER A 37 19.07 -2.58 13.41
CA SER A 37 19.03 -3.96 13.91
C SER A 37 19.54 -4.93 12.83
N ILE A 38 19.02 -4.80 11.60
CA ILE A 38 19.42 -5.62 10.45
C ILE A 38 20.92 -5.44 10.14
N LYS A 39 21.38 -4.18 10.06
CA LYS A 39 22.79 -3.87 9.82
C LYS A 39 23.73 -4.46 10.88
N SER A 40 23.28 -4.51 12.13
CA SER A 40 24.07 -5.04 13.25
C SER A 40 24.09 -6.57 13.32
N THR A 41 23.26 -7.25 12.51
CA THR A 41 23.14 -8.71 12.51
C THR A 41 24.26 -9.34 11.67
N PRO A 42 25.13 -10.17 12.28
CA PRO A 42 26.19 -10.86 11.54
C PRO A 42 25.60 -11.86 10.54
N GLY A 43 26.19 -11.95 9.34
CA GLY A 43 25.82 -12.95 8.33
C GLY A 43 24.74 -12.52 7.34
N VAL A 44 24.11 -11.36 7.52
CA VAL A 44 23.15 -10.81 6.54
C VAL A 44 23.83 -10.55 5.20
N ASP A 45 25.00 -9.92 5.20
CA ASP A 45 25.74 -9.63 3.96
C ASP A 45 26.16 -10.91 3.22
N GLU A 46 26.59 -11.93 3.95
CA GLU A 46 26.98 -13.22 3.37
C GLU A 46 25.77 -13.95 2.78
N PHE A 47 24.61 -13.91 3.45
CA PHE A 47 23.37 -14.44 2.92
C PHE A 47 22.97 -13.77 1.61
N ILE A 48 23.03 -12.44 1.55
CA ILE A 48 22.72 -11.67 0.34
C ILE A 48 23.69 -11.98 -0.80
N GLN A 49 24.98 -12.13 -0.51
CA GLN A 49 25.99 -12.50 -1.51
C GLN A 49 25.76 -13.92 -2.08
N ASN A 50 25.24 -14.83 -1.26
CA ASN A 50 24.89 -16.19 -1.67
C ASN A 50 23.56 -16.29 -2.44
N LEU A 51 22.78 -15.20 -2.55
CA LEU A 51 21.56 -15.21 -3.36
C LEU A 51 21.90 -15.31 -4.87
N PRO A 52 21.17 -16.11 -5.65
CA PRO A 52 21.24 -16.11 -7.11
C PRO A 52 21.12 -14.69 -7.68
N GLU A 53 21.91 -14.40 -8.71
CA GLU A 53 21.95 -13.07 -9.35
C GLU A 53 20.55 -12.62 -9.82
N ALA A 54 19.78 -13.54 -10.41
CA ALA A 54 18.40 -13.28 -10.84
C ALA A 54 17.48 -12.78 -9.70
N LEU A 55 17.68 -13.26 -8.46
CA LEU A 55 16.89 -12.79 -7.31
C LEU A 55 17.37 -11.42 -6.82
N ARG A 56 18.69 -11.18 -6.82
CA ARG A 56 19.24 -9.86 -6.48
C ARG A 56 18.77 -8.79 -7.45
N GLU A 57 18.73 -9.09 -8.74
CA GLU A 57 18.19 -8.17 -9.74
C GLU A 57 16.68 -7.95 -9.59
N ALA A 58 15.91 -9.02 -9.42
CA ALA A 58 14.45 -8.93 -9.27
C ALA A 58 14.05 -8.06 -8.07
N PHE A 59 14.78 -8.15 -6.96
CA PHE A 59 14.51 -7.36 -5.75
C PHE A 59 15.35 -6.08 -5.65
N ALA A 60 16.11 -5.71 -6.69
CA ALA A 60 17.00 -4.55 -6.70
C ALA A 60 17.96 -4.50 -5.48
N ILE A 61 18.45 -5.66 -5.05
CA ILE A 61 19.34 -5.83 -3.90
C ILE A 61 20.78 -5.56 -4.38
N ALA A 62 21.22 -4.31 -4.28
CA ALA A 62 22.59 -3.90 -4.64
C ALA A 62 23.50 -3.82 -3.40
N ASP A 63 23.16 -2.97 -2.43
CA ASP A 63 23.93 -2.78 -1.19
C ASP A 63 22.99 -2.74 0.02
N TYR A 64 22.69 -3.92 0.56
CA TYR A 64 21.79 -4.09 1.70
C TYR A 64 22.38 -3.56 3.02
N SER A 65 23.71 -3.36 3.06
CA SER A 65 24.44 -2.80 4.21
C SER A 65 24.35 -1.27 4.29
N SER A 66 23.93 -0.64 3.19
CA SER A 66 23.67 0.80 3.10
C SER A 66 22.21 1.12 3.42
N PRO A 67 21.91 2.29 4.04
CA PRO A 67 20.53 2.67 4.34
C PRO A 67 19.70 2.83 3.06
N THR A 68 20.32 3.36 2.01
CA THR A 68 19.67 3.58 0.72
C THR A 68 19.34 2.28 0.01
N GLY A 69 20.26 1.30 -0.01
CA GLY A 69 20.01 0.02 -0.68
C GLY A 69 19.03 -0.87 0.09
N TYR A 70 19.06 -0.84 1.42
CA TYR A 70 18.04 -1.51 2.25
C TYR A 70 16.63 -0.99 1.94
N LEU A 71 16.44 0.34 1.93
CA LEU A 71 15.13 0.94 1.65
C LEU A 71 14.71 0.71 0.19
N GLN A 72 15.63 0.72 -0.77
CA GLN A 72 15.35 0.38 -2.17
C GLN A 72 14.74 -1.02 -2.28
N ALA A 73 15.37 -2.01 -1.65
CA ALA A 73 14.92 -3.39 -1.70
C ALA A 73 13.59 -3.60 -0.93
N GLU A 74 13.54 -3.18 0.34
CA GLU A 74 12.36 -3.43 1.19
C GLU A 74 11.17 -2.55 0.82
N ILE A 75 11.37 -1.24 0.67
CA ILE A 75 10.25 -0.31 0.46
C ILE A 75 9.82 -0.29 -0.99
N PHE A 76 10.74 -0.09 -1.93
CA PHE A 76 10.36 0.17 -3.32
C PHE A 76 10.10 -1.12 -4.10
N SER A 77 10.87 -2.19 -3.86
CA SER A 77 10.67 -3.47 -4.53
C SER A 77 9.68 -4.38 -3.79
N GLY A 78 9.71 -4.41 -2.45
CA GLY A 78 8.82 -5.26 -1.65
C GLY A 78 7.49 -4.59 -1.28
N LEU A 79 7.56 -3.55 -0.45
CA LEU A 79 6.41 -3.00 0.26
C LEU A 79 5.48 -2.19 -0.64
N LEU A 80 6.03 -1.34 -1.50
CA LEU A 80 5.27 -0.41 -2.32
C LEU A 80 4.29 -1.13 -3.25
N PRO A 81 4.67 -2.20 -3.98
CA PRO A 81 3.72 -3.01 -4.75
C PRO A 81 2.58 -3.55 -3.90
N VAL A 82 2.86 -4.07 -2.70
CA VAL A 82 1.84 -4.62 -1.79
C VAL A 82 0.88 -3.53 -1.32
N VAL A 83 1.41 -2.38 -0.89
CA VAL A 83 0.61 -1.22 -0.47
C VAL A 83 -0.28 -0.74 -1.61
N LEU A 84 0.24 -0.68 -2.84
CA LEU A 84 -0.52 -0.32 -4.03
C LEU A 84 -1.63 -1.33 -4.32
N LEU A 85 -1.36 -2.63 -4.20
CA LEU A 85 -2.38 -3.67 -4.37
C LEU A 85 -3.50 -3.52 -3.34
N VAL A 86 -3.17 -3.34 -2.06
CA VAL A 86 -4.18 -3.13 -1.02
C VAL A 86 -5.00 -1.86 -1.28
N LEU A 87 -4.36 -0.78 -1.73
CA LEU A 87 -5.06 0.45 -2.11
C LEU A 87 -6.01 0.23 -3.29
N VAL A 88 -5.55 -0.41 -4.35
CA VAL A 88 -6.34 -0.66 -5.56
C VAL A 88 -7.52 -1.58 -5.26
N ILE A 89 -7.27 -2.70 -4.56
CA ILE A 89 -8.31 -3.66 -4.20
C ILE A 89 -9.34 -3.02 -3.26
N GLY A 90 -8.88 -2.33 -2.20
CA GLY A 90 -9.76 -1.70 -1.22
C GLY A 90 -10.57 -0.53 -1.79
N ARG A 91 -9.98 0.28 -2.67
CA ARG A 91 -10.70 1.35 -3.37
C ARG A 91 -11.65 0.78 -4.42
N GLY A 92 -11.24 -0.25 -5.15
CA GLY A 92 -12.05 -0.94 -6.15
C GLY A 92 -13.29 -1.60 -5.54
N SER A 93 -13.13 -2.27 -4.39
CA SER A 93 -14.27 -2.85 -3.67
C SER A 93 -15.23 -1.77 -3.16
N ALA A 94 -14.70 -0.65 -2.64
CA ALA A 94 -15.51 0.46 -2.16
C ALA A 94 -16.26 1.18 -3.29
N SER A 95 -15.69 1.27 -4.50
CA SER A 95 -16.40 1.84 -5.66
C SER A 95 -17.56 0.95 -6.12
N VAL A 96 -17.37 -0.38 -6.13
CA VAL A 96 -18.43 -1.32 -6.54
C VAL A 96 -19.58 -1.33 -5.54
N ALA A 97 -19.28 -1.44 -4.23
CA ALA A 97 -20.31 -1.44 -3.19
C ALA A 97 -21.05 -0.09 -3.08
N GLY A 98 -20.36 1.02 -3.35
CA GLY A 98 -20.96 2.35 -3.34
C GLY A 98 -21.98 2.59 -4.46
N GLU A 99 -21.88 1.88 -5.59
CA GLU A 99 -22.86 1.95 -6.68
C GLU A 99 -24.12 1.13 -6.41
N GLU A 100 -23.99 0.05 -5.65
CA GLU A 100 -25.11 -0.78 -5.19
C GLU A 100 -25.98 -0.04 -4.16
N ASP A 101 -25.36 0.58 -3.16
CA ASP A 101 -26.05 1.31 -2.07
C ASP A 101 -26.82 2.55 -2.59
N GLN A 102 -26.39 3.11 -3.72
CA GLN A 102 -27.06 4.24 -4.37
C GLN A 102 -28.17 3.85 -5.34
N LYS A 103 -28.50 2.55 -5.49
CA LYS A 103 -29.46 2.01 -6.49
C LYS A 103 -29.23 2.49 -7.93
N ARG A 104 -28.04 3.02 -8.24
CA ARG A 104 -27.69 3.48 -9.59
C ARG A 104 -27.51 2.30 -10.54
N LEU A 105 -27.06 1.15 -10.01
CA LEU A 105 -26.92 -0.09 -10.77
C LEU A 105 -28.26 -0.57 -11.33
N GLU A 106 -29.34 -0.48 -10.54
CA GLU A 106 -30.69 -0.85 -10.97
C GLU A 106 -31.17 0.04 -12.13
N ILE A 107 -30.86 1.34 -12.10
CA ILE A 107 -31.24 2.29 -13.16
C ILE A 107 -30.48 2.01 -14.47
N VAL A 108 -29.20 1.65 -14.40
CA VAL A 108 -28.39 1.30 -15.58
C VAL A 108 -28.81 -0.05 -16.16
N MET A 109 -29.07 -1.06 -15.33
CA MET A 109 -29.55 -2.37 -15.79
C MET A 109 -31.01 -2.35 -16.27
N ALA A 110 -31.82 -1.39 -15.83
CA ALA A 110 -33.17 -1.19 -16.32
C ALA A 110 -33.24 -0.47 -17.68
N GLN A 111 -32.12 0.08 -18.19
CA GLN A 111 -32.09 0.63 -19.54
C GLN A 111 -32.12 -0.52 -20.56
N PRO A 112 -33.01 -0.49 -21.57
CA PRO A 112 -32.98 -1.48 -22.64
C PRO A 112 -31.66 -1.36 -23.41
N VAL A 113 -30.98 -2.48 -23.61
CA VAL A 113 -29.86 -2.58 -24.54
C VAL A 113 -30.39 -2.38 -25.95
N SER A 114 -30.07 -1.23 -26.56
CA SER A 114 -30.32 -0.91 -27.96
C SER A 114 -29.29 -1.57 -28.87
#